data_AF-A0A5R2MVN8-F1
#
_entry.id   AF-A0A5R2MVN8-F1
#
_cell.length_a   1.000
_cell.length_b   1.000
_cell.length_c   1.000
_cell.angle_alpha   90.00
_cell.angle_beta   90.00
_cell.angle_gamma   90.00
#
_symmetry.space_group_name_H-M   'P 1'
#
loop_
_entity.id
_entity.type
_entity.pdbx_description
1 polymer ?
#
loop_
_entity_poly.entity_id
_entity_poly.type
_entity_poly.pdbx_seq_one_letter_code
_entity_poly.pdbx_strand_id
1 'polypeptide(L)'
;TGDWEIIIGLEVHAQVISEAKLFSGASTAFGAAPNANVSLVDAAMPGMLPVINEECVKQAIRTGLGLKAAINHKSVFDRKNYFYPDLPQGYQISQFKQPIVGEGTVI
;
A
#
# COMPACT_ATOMS: atom_id res chain seq x y z
N THR A 1 4.17 37.18 12.86
CA THR A 1 3.00 36.32 12.57
C THR A 1 1.89 37.24 12.10
N GLY A 2 1.65 37.34 10.80
CA GLY A 2 0.62 38.24 10.25
C GLY A 2 -0.80 37.73 10.50
N ASP A 3 -1.80 38.37 9.89
CA ASP A 3 -3.24 38.08 10.08
C ASP A 3 -3.72 36.73 9.52
N TRP A 4 -2.80 35.86 9.06
CA TRP A 4 -3.12 34.60 8.39
C TRP A 4 -2.43 33.42 9.07
N GLU A 5 -3.16 32.31 9.15
CA GLU A 5 -2.68 31.00 9.60
C GLU A 5 -2.41 30.09 8.40
N ILE A 6 -1.27 29.38 8.42
CA ILE A 6 -0.92 28.40 7.38
C ILE A 6 -1.21 27.00 7.92
N ILE A 7 -2.05 26.24 7.20
CA ILE A 7 -2.42 24.87 7.52
C ILE A 7 -1.86 23.94 6.43
N ILE A 8 -1.02 22.98 6.82
CA ILE A 8 -0.34 22.03 5.90
C ILE A 8 -0.70 20.60 6.28
N GLY A 9 -1.07 19.80 5.27
CA GLY A 9 -1.19 18.35 5.37
C GLY A 9 -0.15 17.66 4.50
N LEU A 10 0.33 16.50 4.94
CA LEU A 10 1.31 15.69 4.21
C LEU A 10 0.72 14.32 3.89
N GLU A 11 0.94 13.86 2.67
CA GLU A 11 0.67 12.48 2.24
C GLU A 11 2.01 11.81 1.93
N VAL A 12 2.34 10.74 2.65
CA VAL A 12 3.63 10.05 2.56
C VAL A 12 3.40 8.62 2.11
N HIS A 13 4.00 8.25 0.97
CA HIS A 13 4.07 6.86 0.52
C HIS A 13 5.46 6.30 0.83
N ALA A 14 5.52 5.25 1.66
CA ALA A 14 6.75 4.54 2.00
C ALA A 14 6.66 3.09 1.50
N GLN A 15 7.68 2.63 0.78
CA GLN A 15 7.72 1.27 0.26
C GLN A 15 8.09 0.28 1.37
N VAL A 16 7.22 -0.71 1.58
CA VAL A 16 7.46 -1.81 2.51
C VAL A 16 8.57 -2.73 1.98
N ILE A 17 9.57 -3.01 2.81
CA ILE A 17 10.68 -3.90 2.45
C ILE A 17 10.20 -5.34 2.63
N SER A 18 10.02 -6.07 1.54
CA SER A 18 9.54 -7.46 1.53
C SER A 18 10.15 -8.20 0.34
N GLU A 19 10.32 -9.52 0.42
CA GLU A 19 10.92 -10.28 -0.70
C GLU A 19 9.96 -10.40 -1.90
N ALA A 20 8.66 -10.50 -1.64
CA ALA A 20 7.60 -10.62 -2.63
C ALA A 20 6.62 -9.45 -2.57
N LYS A 21 5.96 -9.13 -3.68
CA LYS A 21 4.96 -8.05 -3.76
C LYS A 21 3.77 -8.27 -2.83
N LEU A 22 2.97 -7.22 -2.67
CA LEU A 22 1.83 -7.22 -1.75
C LEU A 22 0.75 -8.26 -2.09
N PHE A 23 0.53 -8.52 -3.37
CA PHE A 23 -0.55 -9.41 -3.85
C PHE A 23 -0.09 -10.54 -4.77
N SER A 24 1.22 -10.68 -4.99
CA SER A 24 1.80 -11.67 -5.89
C SER A 24 3.17 -12.13 -5.39
N GLY A 25 3.63 -13.30 -5.88
CA GLY A 25 4.92 -13.87 -5.52
C GLY A 25 6.13 -13.27 -6.25
N ALA A 26 5.95 -12.22 -7.06
CA ALA A 26 7.05 -11.62 -7.80
C ALA A 26 7.98 -10.82 -6.87
N SER A 27 9.27 -10.78 -7.21
CA SER A 27 10.29 -10.08 -6.44
C SER A 27 10.06 -8.56 -6.39
N THR A 28 10.44 -7.93 -5.28
CA THR A 28 10.48 -6.47 -5.12
C THR A 28 11.87 -5.87 -5.37
N ALA A 29 12.88 -6.71 -5.67
CA ALA A 29 14.26 -6.27 -5.79
C ALA A 29 14.44 -5.20 -6.88
N PHE A 30 15.19 -4.15 -6.53
CA PHE A 30 15.48 -3.05 -7.44
C PHE A 30 16.55 -3.43 -8.48
N GLY A 31 16.50 -2.79 -9.65
CA GLY A 31 17.54 -2.90 -10.69
C GLY A 31 17.38 -4.05 -11.69
N ALA A 32 16.29 -4.80 -11.63
CA ALA A 32 16.00 -5.82 -12.64
C ALA A 32 15.69 -5.21 -14.02
N ALA A 33 15.82 -6.02 -15.08
CA ALA A 33 15.42 -5.61 -16.42
C ALA A 33 13.90 -5.30 -16.50
N PRO A 34 13.46 -4.49 -17.48
CA PRO A 34 12.05 -4.18 -17.66
C PRO A 34 11.19 -5.45 -17.73
N ASN A 35 10.10 -5.48 -16.97
CA ASN A 35 9.16 -6.61 -16.87
C ASN A 35 9.74 -7.95 -16.38
N ALA A 36 10.96 -7.98 -15.84
CA ALA A 36 11.56 -9.23 -15.34
C ALA A 36 10.93 -9.73 -14.03
N ASN A 37 10.46 -8.82 -13.18
CA ASN A 37 9.81 -9.13 -11.90
C ASN A 37 8.29 -8.97 -12.01
N VAL A 38 7.65 -9.65 -12.96
CA VAL A 38 6.20 -9.54 -13.23
C VAL A 38 5.56 -10.93 -13.26
N SER A 39 4.54 -11.13 -12.43
CA SER A 39 3.66 -12.30 -12.45
C SER A 39 2.39 -12.03 -13.26
N LEU A 40 1.60 -13.08 -13.52
CA LEU A 40 0.29 -12.93 -14.19
C LEU A 40 -0.70 -12.08 -13.38
N VAL A 41 -0.59 -12.06 -12.04
CA VAL A 41 -1.38 -11.19 -11.16
C VAL A 41 -0.99 -9.73 -11.38
N ASP A 42 0.31 -9.45 -11.46
CA ASP A 42 0.83 -8.09 -11.67
C ASP A 42 0.44 -7.56 -13.05
N ALA A 43 0.46 -8.42 -14.06
CA ALA A 43 0.05 -8.09 -15.43
C ALA A 43 -1.47 -8.02 -15.61
N ALA A 44 -2.26 -8.20 -14.54
CA ALA A 44 -3.72 -8.21 -14.57
C ALA A 44 -4.32 -9.22 -15.59
N MET A 45 -3.66 -10.36 -15.77
CA MET A 45 -4.15 -11.35 -16.73
C MET A 45 -5.53 -11.86 -16.32
N PRO A 46 -6.46 -12.07 -17.27
CA PRO A 46 -7.81 -12.52 -16.96
C PRO A 46 -7.81 -13.80 -16.11
N GLY A 47 -8.59 -13.81 -15.03
CA GLY A 47 -8.72 -14.95 -14.11
C GLY A 47 -7.74 -14.98 -12.94
N MET A 48 -6.78 -14.05 -12.88
CA MET A 48 -5.84 -13.97 -11.76
C MET A 48 -6.47 -13.34 -10.51
N LEU A 49 -6.13 -13.86 -9.34
CA LEU A 49 -6.65 -13.41 -8.05
C LEU A 49 -5.49 -12.96 -7.12
N PRO A 50 -5.66 -11.86 -6.37
CA PRO A 50 -4.64 -11.37 -5.44
C PRO A 50 -4.60 -12.21 -4.16
N VAL A 51 -3.39 -12.45 -3.64
CA VAL A 51 -3.18 -13.07 -2.31
C VAL A 51 -2.28 -12.17 -1.47
N ILE A 52 -2.79 -11.72 -0.33
CA ILE A 52 -2.10 -10.75 0.55
C ILE A 52 -0.80 -11.32 1.14
N ASN A 53 0.24 -10.49 1.14
CA ASN A 53 1.53 -10.79 1.78
C ASN A 53 1.49 -10.50 3.29
N GLU A 54 1.71 -11.54 4.10
CA GLU A 54 1.70 -11.47 5.56
C GLU A 54 2.79 -10.53 6.13
N GLU A 55 3.98 -10.53 5.55
CA GLU A 55 5.09 -9.68 6.02
C GLU A 55 4.76 -8.19 5.82
N CYS A 56 4.09 -7.87 4.71
CA CYS A 56 3.65 -6.49 4.48
C CYS A 56 2.64 -6.03 5.53
N VAL A 57 1.72 -6.90 5.94
CA VAL A 57 0.75 -6.61 7.00
C VAL A 57 1.46 -6.44 8.35
N LYS A 58 2.43 -7.32 8.69
CA LYS A 58 3.23 -7.20 9.91
C LYS A 58 3.98 -5.88 9.99
N GLN A 59 4.58 -5.44 8.90
CA GLN A 59 5.29 -4.16 8.85
C GLN A 59 4.34 -2.96 8.94
N ALA A 60 3.17 -3.01 8.32
CA ALA A 60 2.15 -1.96 8.48
C ALA A 60 1.72 -1.81 9.94
N ILE A 61 1.48 -2.93 10.65
CA ILE A 61 1.16 -2.92 12.09
C ILE A 61 2.34 -2.37 12.90
N ARG A 62 3.57 -2.81 12.61
CA ARG A 62 4.77 -2.32 13.29
C ARG A 62 4.92 -0.81 13.15
N THR A 63 4.70 -0.27 11.95
CA THR A 63 4.70 1.17 11.70
C THR A 63 3.62 1.88 12.51
N GLY A 64 2.39 1.35 12.53
CA GLY A 64 1.31 1.92 13.34
C GLY A 64 1.65 1.97 14.83
N LEU A 65 2.22 0.90 15.39
CA LEU A 65 2.69 0.90 16.78
C LEU A 65 3.80 1.94 17.02
N GLY A 66 4.74 2.08 16.08
CA GLY A 66 5.80 3.10 16.15
C GLY A 66 5.26 4.55 16.11
N LEU A 67 4.17 4.77 15.38
CA LEU A 67 3.46 6.05 15.29
C LEU A 67 2.45 6.26 16.43
N LYS A 68 2.45 5.39 17.45
CA LYS A 68 1.47 5.39 18.57
C LYS A 68 0.02 5.44 18.06
N ALA A 69 -0.24 4.80 16.93
CA ALA A 69 -1.54 4.82 16.28
C ALA A 69 -2.45 3.68 16.75
N ALA A 70 -3.76 3.89 16.65
CA ALA A 70 -4.74 2.85 16.90
C ALA A 70 -4.66 1.73 15.84
N ILE A 71 -4.46 0.48 16.26
CA ILE A 71 -4.46 -0.67 15.34
C ILE A 71 -5.87 -1.25 15.26
N ASN A 72 -6.42 -1.32 14.06
CA ASN A 72 -7.74 -1.92 13.84
C ASN A 72 -7.63 -3.45 13.76
N HIS A 73 -8.41 -4.15 14.59
CA HIS A 73 -8.50 -5.62 14.56
C HIS A 73 -9.24 -6.17 13.34
N LYS A 74 -9.91 -5.30 12.60
CA LYS A 74 -10.56 -5.60 11.33
C LYS A 74 -10.24 -4.49 10.34
N SER A 75 -9.72 -4.88 9.18
CA SER A 75 -9.44 -3.98 8.08
C SER A 75 -9.94 -4.57 6.76
N VAL A 76 -10.21 -3.72 5.78
CA VAL A 76 -10.69 -4.15 4.45
C VAL A 76 -9.80 -3.53 3.37
N PHE A 77 -9.52 -4.31 2.33
CA PHE A 77 -8.95 -3.79 1.09
C PHE A 77 -10.08 -3.46 0.11
N ASP A 78 -10.04 -2.25 -0.42
CA ASP A 78 -11.00 -1.66 -1.34
C ASP A 78 -10.33 -1.43 -2.71
N ARG A 79 -11.15 -1.29 -3.77
CA ARG A 79 -10.68 -0.96 -5.12
C ARG A 79 -10.83 0.53 -5.39
N LYS A 80 -9.72 1.22 -5.61
CA LYS A 80 -9.67 2.61 -6.07
C LYS A 80 -9.55 2.61 -7.60
N ASN A 81 -10.67 2.81 -8.29
CA ASN A 81 -10.77 2.65 -9.75
C ASN A 81 -10.31 3.93 -10.49
N TYR A 82 -9.37 3.79 -11.42
CA TYR A 82 -8.95 4.83 -12.37
C TYR A 82 -8.15 4.19 -13.51
N PHE A 83 -8.16 4.84 -14.69
CA PHE A 83 -7.43 4.32 -15.85
C PHE A 83 -6.09 5.00 -15.99
N TYR A 84 -5.02 4.21 -15.99
CA TYR A 84 -3.68 4.66 -16.33
C TYR A 84 -2.85 3.48 -16.85
N PRO A 85 -1.93 3.67 -17.84
CA PRO A 85 -1.19 2.56 -18.44
C PRO A 85 -0.29 1.76 -17.49
N ASP A 86 0.14 2.34 -16.36
CA ASP A 86 0.92 1.64 -15.33
C ASP A 86 0.07 0.84 -14.33
N LEU A 87 -1.26 0.94 -14.43
CA LEU A 87 -2.22 0.30 -13.55
C LEU A 87 -3.05 -0.73 -14.33
N PRO A 88 -2.52 -1.95 -14.55
CA PRO A 88 -3.08 -2.89 -15.51
C PRO A 88 -4.46 -3.42 -15.12
N GLN A 89 -4.82 -3.45 -13.83
CA GLN A 89 -6.16 -3.87 -13.40
C GLN A 89 -7.25 -2.82 -13.63
N GLY A 90 -6.91 -1.55 -13.92
CA GLY A 90 -7.87 -0.43 -13.92
C GLY A 90 -8.37 -0.01 -12.52
N TYR A 91 -7.77 -0.58 -11.48
CA TYR A 91 -7.97 -0.16 -10.09
C TYR A 91 -6.75 -0.50 -9.24
N GLN A 92 -6.48 0.35 -8.26
CA GLN A 92 -5.49 0.08 -7.21
C GLN A 92 -6.19 -0.60 -6.03
N ILE A 93 -5.63 -1.71 -5.56
CA ILE A 93 -6.06 -2.32 -4.29
C ILE A 93 -5.44 -1.49 -3.15
N SER A 94 -6.27 -0.82 -2.37
CA SER A 94 -5.86 0.05 -1.25
C SER A 94 -6.85 -0.11 -0.09
N GLN A 95 -6.88 0.80 0.88
CA GLN A 95 -7.85 0.81 1.97
C GLN A 95 -8.57 2.15 2.02
N PHE A 96 -9.89 2.14 2.27
CA PHE A 96 -10.68 3.37 2.38
C PHE A 96 -11.27 3.56 3.77
N LYS A 97 -12.31 2.79 4.12
CA LYS A 97 -13.08 3.02 5.36
C LYS A 97 -12.54 2.29 6.58
N GLN A 98 -11.80 1.20 6.38
CA GLN A 98 -11.33 0.30 7.43
C GLN A 98 -9.82 0.04 7.25
N PRO A 99 -8.95 1.03 7.50
CA PRO A 99 -7.50 0.88 7.36
C PRO A 99 -6.92 -0.02 8.46
N ILE A 100 -5.72 -0.58 8.26
CA ILE A 100 -5.00 -1.34 9.31
C ILE A 100 -4.64 -0.42 10.49
N VAL A 101 -4.19 0.79 10.19
CA VAL A 101 -3.69 1.78 11.15
C VAL A 101 -4.59 3.02 11.10
N GLY A 102 -5.10 3.43 12.26
CA GLY A 102 -5.92 4.63 12.45
C GLY A 102 -5.11 5.84 12.88
N GLU A 103 -5.73 6.73 13.65
CA GLU A 103 -5.10 7.96 14.14
C GLU A 103 -3.95 7.65 15.11
N GLY A 104 -2.88 8.44 14.99
CA GLY A 104 -1.68 8.37 15.82
C GLY A 104 -0.99 9.72 15.93
N THR A 105 0.21 9.75 16.50
CA THR A 105 0.95 11.00 16.71
C THR A 105 2.45 10.74 16.69
N VAL A 106 3.17 11.59 15.96
CA VAL A 106 4.64 11.66 15.99
C VAL A 106 5.01 12.80 16.94
N ILE A 107 5.78 12.50 17.99
CA ILE A 107 6.30 13.47 18.97
C ILE A 107 7.81 13.52 18.80
#